data_AF-A0A6V7L8D3-F1
#
_entry.id   AF-A0A6V7L8D3-F1
#
_cell.length_a   1.000
_cell.length_b   1.000
_cell.length_c   1.000
_cell.angle_alpha   90.00
_cell.angle_beta   90.00
_cell.angle_gamma   90.00
#
_symmetry.space_group_name_H-M   'P 1'
#
loop_
_entity.id
_entity.type
_entity.pdbx_description
1 polymer ?
#
loop_
_entity_poly.entity_id
_entity_poly.type
_entity_poly.pdbx_seq_one_letter_code
_entity_poly.pdbx_strand_id
1 'polypeptide(L)' 'MAKLMSEEEIQQMPRDISSFLFEHGAFLIVLDVPKGTDFGMDLKSWQTGERFMGMKMIPPGLHFIHY' A
#
# COMPACT_ATOMS: atom_id res chain seq x y z
N MET A 1 2.43 -26.98 18.14
CA MET A 1 1.33 -26.43 17.31
C MET A 1 1.78 -25.04 16.90
N ALA A 2 2.11 -24.88 15.62
CA ALA A 2 3.16 -23.96 15.13
C ALA A 2 2.97 -22.49 15.54
N LYS A 3 3.88 -21.98 16.38
CA LYS A 3 4.16 -20.55 16.48
C LYS A 3 5.11 -20.19 15.33
N LEU A 4 4.54 -19.98 14.15
CA LEU A 4 5.21 -19.33 13.03
C LEU A 4 4.74 -17.88 12.99
N MET A 5 5.48 -17.00 13.65
CA MET A 5 5.55 -15.57 13.33
C MET A 5 7.06 -15.26 13.33
N SER A 6 7.63 -14.46 12.46
CA SER A 6 7.08 -13.32 11.71
C SER A 6 7.95 -13.11 10.45
N GLU A 7 7.37 -12.64 9.34
CA GLU A 7 8.05 -12.43 8.04
C GLU A 7 9.17 -11.36 8.01
N GLU A 8 9.86 -11.07 9.11
CA GLU A 8 10.25 -9.71 9.53
C GLU A 8 9.04 -9.06 10.21
N GLU A 9 9.27 -8.31 11.28
CA GLU A 9 8.27 -7.38 11.80
C GLU A 9 7.71 -6.60 10.61
N ILE A 10 6.41 -6.73 10.29
CA ILE A 10 5.72 -5.94 9.25
C ILE A 10 6.36 -4.56 9.25
N GLN A 11 7.19 -4.22 8.24
CA GLN A 11 8.12 -3.08 8.30
C GLN A 11 7.44 -1.89 8.98
N GLN A 12 7.66 -1.75 10.28
CA GLN A 12 6.75 -0.95 11.09
C GLN A 12 7.26 0.47 10.90
N MET A 13 6.60 1.21 10.01
CA MET A 13 6.91 2.60 9.78
C MET A 13 6.88 3.33 11.14
N PRO A 14 7.93 4.09 11.49
CA PRO A 14 7.92 4.91 12.69
C PRO A 14 6.66 5.78 12.75
N ARG A 15 6.08 5.93 13.95
CA ARG A 15 4.76 6.56 14.12
C ARG A 15 4.74 8.02 13.63
N ASP A 16 5.83 8.74 13.81
CA ASP A 16 6.03 10.10 13.33
C ASP A 16 5.95 10.18 11.80
N ILE A 17 6.64 9.29 11.09
CA ILE A 17 6.57 9.20 9.62
C ILE A 17 5.17 8.82 9.16
N SER A 18 4.53 7.87 9.85
CA SER A 18 3.15 7.46 9.57
C SER A 18 2.16 8.62 9.74
N SER A 19 2.27 9.38 10.83
CA SER A 19 1.39 10.54 11.09
C SER A 19 1.60 11.62 10.02
N PHE A 20 2.86 11.92 9.69
CA PHE A 20 3.20 12.91 8.66
C PHE A 20 2.63 12.53 7.28
N LEU A 21 2.84 11.30 6.83
CA LEU A 21 2.32 10.85 5.53
C LEU A 21 0.80 10.67 5.53
N PHE A 22 0.19 10.41 6.68
CA PHE A 22 -1.27 10.36 6.79
C PHE A 22 -1.90 11.75 6.57
N GLU A 23 -1.24 12.80 7.05
CA GLU A 23 -1.70 14.19 6.92
C GLU A 23 -1.29 14.83 5.58
N HIS A 24 -0.09 14.54 5.09
CA HIS A 24 0.53 15.25 3.97
C HIS A 24 0.84 14.38 2.74
N GLY A 25 0.76 13.05 2.87
CA GLY A 25 0.99 12.14 1.76
C GLY A 25 -0.13 12.17 0.73
N ALA A 26 0.19 11.82 -0.51
CA ALA A 26 -0.78 11.80 -1.59
C ALA A 26 -1.73 10.60 -1.50
N PHE A 27 -2.86 10.73 -2.21
CA PHE A 27 -3.82 9.67 -2.45
C PHE A 27 -3.82 9.33 -3.93
N LEU A 28 -3.79 8.04 -4.24
CA LEU A 28 -4.11 7.52 -5.56
C LEU A 28 -5.48 6.86 -5.48
N ILE A 29 -6.46 7.37 -6.23
CA ILE A 29 -7.80 6.81 -6.29
C ILE A 29 -7.91 5.96 -7.55
N VAL A 30 -8.30 4.70 -7.40
CA VAL A 30 -8.52 3.76 -8.50
C VAL A 30 -9.96 3.25 -8.40
N LEU A 31 -10.80 3.70 -9.33
CA LEU A 31 -12.23 3.37 -9.34
C LEU A 31 -12.49 2.15 -10.22
N ASP A 32 -13.47 1.35 -9.82
CA ASP A 32 -14.01 0.21 -10.60
C ASP A 32 -12.97 -0.83 -11.04
N VAL A 33 -11.86 -0.97 -10.31
CA VAL A 33 -10.88 -2.02 -10.58
C VAL A 33 -11.45 -3.39 -10.18
N PRO A 34 -11.41 -4.41 -11.05
CA PRO A 34 -11.88 -5.74 -10.72
C PRO A 34 -11.17 -6.31 -9.49
N LYS A 35 -11.87 -7.14 -8.70
CA LYS A 35 -11.25 -7.93 -7.63
C LYS A 35 -10.22 -8.89 -8.25
N GLY A 36 -9.05 -9.00 -7.64
CA GLY A 36 -8.00 -9.91 -8.05
C GLY A 36 -7.06 -9.37 -9.13
N THR A 37 -7.22 -8.11 -9.55
CA THR A 37 -6.24 -7.41 -10.40
C THR A 37 -4.90 -7.36 -9.69
N ASP A 38 -3.81 -7.71 -10.39
CA ASP A 38 -2.44 -7.50 -9.90
C ASP A 38 -2.08 -6.02 -10.01
N PHE A 39 -2.22 -5.32 -8.89
CA PHE A 39 -1.95 -3.89 -8.78
C PHE A 39 -0.62 -3.69 -8.07
N GLY A 40 0.27 -2.88 -8.66
CA GLY A 40 1.56 -2.61 -8.07
C GLY A 40 1.94 -1.14 -8.05
N MET A 41 2.78 -0.83 -7.06
CA MET A 41 3.42 0.46 -6.86
C MET A 41 4.92 0.22 -6.61
N ASP A 42 5.73 0.86 -7.44
CA ASP A 42 7.18 0.72 -7.46
C ASP A 42 7.63 -0.75 -7.57
N LEU A 43 8.18 -1.31 -6.48
CA LEU A 43 8.73 -2.68 -6.45
C LEU A 43 7.84 -3.67 -5.68
N LYS A 44 6.58 -3.29 -5.42
CA LYS A 44 5.62 -4.13 -4.69
C LYS A 44 4.32 -4.26 -5.47
N SER A 45 3.77 -5.48 -5.51
CA SER A 45 2.46 -5.76 -6.09
C SER A 45 1.58 -6.58 -5.16
N TRP A 46 0.27 -6.43 -5.35
CA TRP A 46 -0.78 -7.04 -4.56
C TRP A 46 -2.00 -7.33 -5.43
N GLN A 47 -2.84 -8.28 -5.00
CA GLN A 47 -4.16 -8.45 -5.60
C GLN A 47 -5.18 -7.51 -4.97
N THR A 48 -5.95 -6.81 -5.80
CA THR A 48 -7.03 -5.92 -5.36
C THR A 48 -8.16 -6.70 -4.66
N GLY A 49 -8.69 -6.11 -3.58
CA GLY A 49 -9.89 -6.61 -2.89
C GLY A 49 -11.19 -6.08 -3.51
N GLU A 50 -12.33 -6.62 -3.07
CA GLU A 50 -13.67 -6.26 -3.58
C GLU A 50 -14.04 -4.78 -3.45
N ARG A 51 -13.43 -4.07 -2.50
CA ARG A 51 -13.67 -2.64 -2.24
C ARG A 51 -12.37 -1.85 -2.29
N PHE A 52 -11.40 -2.31 -3.08
CA PHE A 52 -10.17 -1.57 -3.26
C PHE A 52 -10.47 -0.25 -3.97
N MET A 53 -10.01 0.86 -3.38
CA MET A 53 -10.23 2.22 -3.88
C MET A 53 -8.92 2.95 -4.19
N GLY A 54 -7.78 2.25 -4.15
CA GLY A 54 -6.45 2.81 -4.34
C GLY A 54 -5.61 2.86 -3.06
N MET A 55 -4.67 3.80 -2.99
CA MET A 55 -3.64 3.88 -1.96
C MET A 55 -3.58 5.27 -1.31
N LYS A 56 -3.18 5.31 -0.03
CA LYS A 56 -2.93 6.53 0.75
C LYS A 56 -1.50 6.49 1.28
N MET A 57 -0.99 7.65 1.67
CA MET A 57 0.30 7.84 2.34
C MET A 57 1.47 7.67 1.36
N ILE A 58 1.24 8.04 0.10
CA ILE A 58 2.27 8.03 -0.94
C ILE A 58 3.19 9.24 -0.68
N PRO A 59 4.50 9.04 -0.44
CA PRO A 59 5.44 10.13 -0.25
C PRO A 59 5.53 11.02 -1.51
N PRO A 60 6.00 12.27 -1.37
CA PRO A 60 6.29 13.10 -2.53
C PRO A 60 7.46 12.50 -3.33
N GLY A 61 7.31 12.40 -4.65
CA GLY A 61 8.35 11.87 -5.53
C GLY A 61 7.78 11.25 -6.81
N LEU A 62 8.68 10.66 -7.61
CA LEU A 62 8.31 9.83 -8.75
C LEU A 62 7.95 8.43 -8.24
N HIS A 63 6.77 7.96 -8.62
CA HIS A 63 6.29 6.61 -8.34
C HIS A 63 5.77 5.98 -9.62
N PHE A 64 5.98 4.66 -9.75
CA PHE A 64 5.48 3.89 -10.90
C PHE A 64 4.30 3.03 -10.47
N ILE A 65 3.23 3.03 -11.27
CA ILE A 65 2.01 2.26 -11.03
C ILE A 65 1.78 1.31 -12.20
N HIS A 66 1.37 0.08 -11.90
CA HIS A 66 0.86 -0.88 -12.89
C HIS A 66 -0.42 -1.55 -12.38
N TYR A 67 -1.26 -2.01 -13.31
CA TYR A 67 -2.51 -2.74 -13.03
C TYR A 67 -2.93 -3.60 -14.24
#